data_AF-A0A8B8IS27-F1
#
_entry.id   AF-A0A8B8IS27-F1
#
_cell.length_a   1.000
_cell.length_b   1.000
_cell.length_c   1.000
_cell.angle_alpha   90.00
_cell.angle_beta   90.00
_cell.angle_gamma   90.00
#
_symmetry.space_group_name_H-M   'P 1'
#
loop_
_entity.id
_entity.type
_entity.pdbx_description
1 polymer ?
#
loop_
_entity_poly.entity_id
_entity_poly.type
_entity_poly.pdbx_seq_one_letter_code
_entity_poly.pdbx_strand_id
1 'polypeptide(L)' 'MTVKPREKVDGDDDPVESMLKKAGCLDLHYKVQECINTTKDWRKCQTEVNDFKTCITKHKDEMIRLKN' A
#
# COMPACT_ATOMS: atom_id res chain seq x y z
N MET A 1 -2.86 -2.70 -28.98
CA MET A 1 -2.91 -1.94 -27.72
C MET A 1 -1.48 -1.90 -27.17
N THR A 2 -0.75 -0.83 -27.44
CA THR A 2 0.66 -0.72 -27.04
C THR A 2 0.69 -0.34 -25.56
N VAL A 3 0.91 -1.34 -24.70
CA VAL A 3 1.08 -1.10 -23.27
C VAL A 3 2.41 -0.37 -23.11
N LYS A 4 2.35 0.93 -22.77
CA LYS A 4 3.54 1.73 -22.48
C LYS A 4 4.30 1.05 -21.33
N PRO A 5 5.57 0.66 -21.51
CA PRO A 5 6.38 0.17 -20.40
C PRO A 5 6.41 1.24 -19.32
N ARG A 6 6.05 0.88 -18.09
CA ARG A 6 6.20 1.77 -16.93
C ARG A 6 7.70 2.02 -16.79
N GLU A 7 8.14 3.24 -17.13
CA GLU A 7 9.52 3.67 -16.92
C GLU A 7 9.86 3.37 -15.46
N LYS A 8 10.83 2.48 -15.27
CA LYS A 8 11.43 2.23 -13.96
C LYS A 8 12.20 3.49 -13.66
N VAL A 9 11.70 4.29 -12.72
CA VAL A 9 12.40 5.48 -12.25
C VAL A 9 13.51 4.95 -11.35
N ASP A 10 14.74 4.94 -11.86
CA ASP A 10 15.97 4.61 -11.13
C ASP A 10 16.16 5.61 -9.98
N GLY A 11 15.53 5.30 -8.84
CA GLY A 11 15.47 6.09 -7.62
C GLY A 11 14.91 5.25 -6.45
N ASP A 12 15.38 4.00 -6.37
CA ASP A 12 15.39 3.00 -5.28
C ASP A 12 14.13 2.67 -4.44
N ASP A 13 13.04 3.45 -4.47
CA ASP A 13 11.85 3.15 -3.67
C ASP A 13 10.58 3.50 -4.46
N ASP A 14 9.65 2.54 -4.61
CA ASP A 14 8.41 2.77 -5.36
C ASP A 14 7.66 3.94 -4.70
N PRO A 15 7.15 4.92 -5.46
CA PRO A 15 6.46 6.08 -4.88
C PRO A 15 5.32 5.68 -3.92
N VAL A 16 4.73 4.50 -4.12
CA VAL A 16 3.75 3.91 -3.20
C VAL A 16 4.39 3.45 -1.88
N GLU A 17 5.53 2.77 -1.92
CA GLU A 17 6.27 2.34 -0.72
C GLU A 17 6.76 3.56 0.08
N SER A 18 7.26 4.59 -0.59
CA SER A 18 7.70 5.84 0.04
C SER A 18 6.55 6.55 0.76
N MET A 19 5.35 6.54 0.18
CA MET A 19 4.15 7.06 0.83
C MET A 19 3.74 6.20 2.03
N LEU A 20 3.75 4.88 1.88
CA LEU A 20 3.40 3.95 2.95
C LEU A 20 4.36 4.03 4.13
N LYS A 21 5.65 4.25 3.86
CA LYS A 21 6.69 4.47 4.85
C LYS A 21 6.45 5.75 5.65
N LYS A 22 6.09 6.85 4.97
CA LYS A 22 5.70 8.12 5.61
C LYS A 22 4.41 8.00 6.41
N ALA A 23 3.46 7.19 5.94
CA ALA A 23 2.18 6.95 6.60
C ALA A 23 2.28 5.97 7.79
N GLY A 24 3.38 5.22 7.92
CA GLY A 24 3.51 4.12 8.88
C GLY A 24 2.67 2.88 8.54
N CYS A 25 2.07 2.82 7.34
CA CYS A 25 1.24 1.71 6.89
C CYS A 25 2.03 0.63 6.13
N LEU A 26 3.36 0.79 6.01
CA LEU A 26 4.22 -0.12 5.25
C LEU A 26 4.26 -1.55 5.84
N ASP A 27 4.26 -1.69 7.16
CA ASP A 27 4.23 -3.01 7.83
C ASP A 27 2.97 -3.81 7.47
N LEU A 28 1.82 -3.13 7.45
CA LEU A 28 0.53 -3.72 7.05
C LEU A 28 0.52 -4.11 5.57
N HIS A 29 1.21 -3.35 4.72
CA HIS A 29 1.39 -3.71 3.31
C HIS A 29 2.14 -5.05 3.18
N TYR A 30 3.24 -5.23 3.90
CA TYR A 30 4.01 -6.46 3.87
C TYR A 30 3.24 -7.65 4.47
N LYS A 31 2.43 -7.44 5.51
CA LYS A 31 1.54 -8.50 6.03
C LYS A 31 0.53 -8.98 5.00
N VAL A 32 -0.07 -8.05 4.24
CA VAL A 32 -0.97 -8.42 3.13
C VAL A 32 -0.21 -9.18 2.04
N GLN A 33 0.99 -8.72 1.67
CA GLN A 33 1.85 -9.41 0.70
C GLN A 33 2.18 -10.84 1.16
N GLU A 34 2.54 -11.02 2.43
CA GLU A 34 2.87 -12.31 3.03
C GLU A 34 1.66 -13.25 3.07
N CYS A 35 0.48 -12.76 3.47
CA CYS A 35 -0.73 -13.57 3.45
C CYS A 35 -1.09 -14.00 2.04
N ILE A 36 -1.05 -13.10 1.06
CA ILE A 36 -1.33 -13.43 -0.34
C ILE A 36 -0.29 -14.41 -0.88
N ASN A 37 0.99 -14.25 -0.53
CA ASN A 37 2.04 -15.17 -0.94
C ASN A 37 1.83 -16.59 -0.37
N THR A 38 1.38 -16.68 0.88
CA THR A 38 1.14 -17.94 1.59
C THR A 38 -0.14 -18.63 1.12
N THR A 39 -1.26 -17.90 1.13
CA THR A 39 -2.58 -18.46 0.82
C THR A 39 -2.88 -18.52 -0.67
N LYS A 40 -2.18 -17.69 -1.48
CA LYS A 40 -2.46 -17.43 -2.89
C LYS A 40 -3.89 -16.98 -3.18
N ASP A 41 -4.63 -16.58 -2.15
CA ASP A 41 -6.02 -16.17 -2.22
C ASP A 41 -6.25 -14.96 -1.32
N TRP A 42 -6.30 -13.79 -1.94
CA TRP A 42 -6.49 -12.51 -1.24
C TRP A 42 -7.81 -12.43 -0.45
N ARG A 43 -8.83 -13.25 -0.78
CA ARG A 43 -10.10 -13.26 -0.06
C ARG A 43 -9.97 -13.83 1.35
N LYS A 44 -8.95 -14.66 1.60
CA LYS A 44 -8.62 -15.18 2.92
C LYS A 44 -7.83 -14.18 3.77
N CYS A 45 -7.18 -13.21 3.13
CA CYS A 45 -6.41 -12.15 3.75
C CYS A 45 -7.25 -10.90 4.08
N GLN A 46 -8.58 -11.05 4.21
CA GLN A 46 -9.49 -9.92 4.44
C GLN A 46 -9.17 -9.15 5.72
N THR A 47 -8.67 -9.83 6.75
CA THR A 47 -8.26 -9.19 8.02
C THR A 47 -7.10 -8.23 7.78
N GLU A 48 -5.98 -8.71 7.23
CA GLU A 48 -4.80 -7.89 6.91
C GLU A 48 -5.14 -6.76 5.93
N VAL A 49 -6.00 -7.02 4.94
CA VAL A 49 -6.43 -6.02 3.96
C VAL A 49 -7.30 -4.93 4.61
N ASN A 50 -8.17 -5.27 5.55
CA ASN A 50 -8.98 -4.30 6.27
C ASN A 50 -8.14 -3.43 7.22
N ASP A 51 -7.14 -4.02 7.88
CA ASP A 51 -6.20 -3.27 8.72
C ASP A 51 -5.40 -2.28 7.88
N PHE A 52 -4.87 -2.73 6.75
CA PHE A 52 -4.17 -1.88 5.79
C PHE A 52 -5.05 -0.73 5.28
N LYS A 53 -6.30 -1.03 4.91
CA LYS A 53 -7.29 -0.04 4.47
C LYS A 53 -7.58 1.00 5.55
N THR A 54 -7.72 0.58 6.80
CA THR A 54 -7.96 1.48 7.93
C THR A 54 -6.80 2.44 8.11
N CYS A 55 -5.57 1.95 8.04
CA CYS A 55 -4.36 2.77 8.13
C CYS A 55 -4.28 3.83 7.02
N ILE A 56 -4.48 3.43 5.77
CA ILE A 56 -4.49 4.38 4.64
C ILE A 56 -5.63 5.39 4.75
N THR A 57 -6.82 4.96 5.17
CA THR A 57 -7.98 5.85 5.31
C THR A 57 -7.71 6.92 6.35
N LYS A 58 -7.13 6.53 7.50
CA LYS A 58 -6.72 7.47 8.54
C LYS A 58 -5.67 8.45 8.03
N HIS A 59 -4.63 7.97 7.35
CA HIS A 59 -3.60 8.83 6.78
C HIS A 59 -4.18 9.80 5.73
N LYS A 60 -5.11 9.33 4.90
CA LYS A 60 -5.79 10.17 3.90
C LYS A 60 -6.63 11.25 4.56
N ASP A 61 -7.35 10.92 5.62
CA ASP A 61 -8.15 11.88 6.40
C ASP A 61 -7.27 12.94 7.06
N GLU A 62 -6.17 12.52 7.70
CA GLU A 62 -5.17 13.42 8.28
C GLU A 62 -4.55 14.35 7.23
N MET A 63 -4.20 13.82 6.05
CA MET A 63 -3.69 14.62 4.93
C MET A 63 -4.70 15.64 4.39
N ILE A 64 -5.99 15.29 4.35
CA ILE A 64 -7.06 16.20 3.96
C ILE A 64 -7.25 17.28 5.02
N ARG A 65 -7.24 16.91 6.30
CA ARG A 65 -7.43 17.82 7.43
C ARG A 65 -6.28 18.82 7.57
N LEU A 66 -5.04 18.44 7.24
CA LEU A 66 -3.88 19.33 7.24
C LEU A 66 -3.87 20.33 6.06
N LYS A 67 -4.70 20.10 5.04
CA LYS A 67 -4.82 20.96 3.85
C LYS A 67 -5.95 21.99 3.93
N ASN A 68 -6.81 21.90 4.94
CA ASN A 68 -7.88 22.85 5.25
C ASN A 68 -7.47 23.76 6.41
#